data_AF-A0A6B3ESE9-F1
#
_entry.id   AF-A0A6B3ESE9-F1
#
_cell.length_a   1.000
_cell.length_b   1.000
_cell.length_c   1.000
_cell.angle_alpha   90.00
_cell.angle_beta   90.00
_cell.angle_gamma   90.00
#
_symmetry.space_group_name_H-M   'P 1'
#
loop_
_entity.id
_entity.type
_entity.pdbx_description
1 polymer ?
#
loop_
_entity_poly.entity_id
_entity_poly.type
_entity_poly.pdbx_seq_one_letter_code
_entity_poly.pdbx_strand_id
1 'polypeptide(L)'
;WDDEHRAMPQAVSITQSTELGTLYTPEEIAAICAHAHERGMKVHLDGSRLANATAALGVPVKAFTTDAGVDLLSFGGTKNGMVFGEAVVVL
;
A
#
# COMPACT_ATOMS: atom_id res chain seq x y z
N TRP A 1 2.75 -22.40 -17.99
CA TRP A 1 1.73 -21.35 -17.84
C TRP A 1 0.38 -21.79 -18.41
N ASP A 2 0.27 -23.01 -18.99
CA ASP A 2 -0.92 -23.53 -19.69
C ASP A 2 -1.89 -24.35 -18.81
N ASP A 3 -2.10 -23.94 -17.56
CA ASP A 3 -3.14 -24.52 -16.71
C ASP A 3 -4.26 -23.50 -16.51
N GLU A 4 -5.43 -23.78 -17.09
CA GLU A 4 -6.61 -22.92 -17.07
C GLU A 4 -7.23 -22.74 -15.68
N HIS A 5 -6.92 -23.64 -14.74
CA HIS A 5 -7.39 -23.56 -13.36
C HIS A 5 -6.41 -22.81 -12.44
N ARG A 6 -5.23 -22.44 -12.94
CA ARG A 6 -4.23 -21.76 -12.13
C ARG A 6 -4.59 -20.29 -11.96
N ALA A 7 -4.75 -19.87 -10.71
CA ALA A 7 -4.90 -18.46 -10.38
C ALA A 7 -3.68 -17.66 -10.85
N MET A 8 -3.91 -16.69 -11.72
CA MET A 8 -2.87 -15.80 -12.23
C MET A 8 -2.71 -14.64 -11.25
N PRO A 9 -1.50 -14.35 -10.75
CA PRO A 9 -1.27 -13.18 -9.90
C PRO A 9 -1.69 -11.90 -10.64
N GLN A 10 -2.53 -11.08 -10.00
CA GLN A 10 -3.00 -9.81 -10.57
C GLN A 10 -2.65 -8.59 -9.71
N ALA A 11 -2.36 -8.81 -8.42
CA ALA A 11 -2.08 -7.73 -7.50
C ALA A 11 -1.11 -8.15 -6.40
N VAL A 12 -0.40 -7.16 -5.87
CA VAL A 12 0.39 -7.23 -4.65
C VAL A 12 -0.28 -6.34 -3.61
N SER A 13 -0.40 -6.83 -2.38
CA SER A 13 -0.89 -6.03 -1.25
C SER A 13 0.22 -5.91 -0.21
N ILE A 14 0.49 -4.69 0.25
CA ILE A 14 1.42 -4.39 1.34
C ILE A 14 0.71 -3.55 2.41
N THR A 15 1.19 -3.59 3.65
CA THR A 15 0.59 -2.86 4.78
C THR A 15 1.58 -1.80 5.30
N GLN A 16 1.12 -0.57 5.51
CA GLN A 16 1.96 0.56 5.95
C GLN A 16 1.24 1.43 7.00
N SER A 17 1.70 1.47 8.27
CA SER A 17 2.72 0.60 8.88
C SER A 17 2.30 -0.87 8.84
N THR A 18 3.25 -1.80 8.88
CA THR A 18 2.94 -3.24 8.93
C THR A 18 2.16 -3.62 10.18
N GLU A 19 1.66 -4.85 10.22
CA GLU A 19 0.94 -5.42 11.36
C GLU A 19 1.81 -5.51 12.62
N LEU A 20 3.13 -5.56 12.44
CA LEU A 20 4.12 -5.57 13.52
C LEU A 20 4.64 -4.17 13.87
N GLY A 21 4.08 -3.12 13.28
CA GLY A 21 4.49 -1.73 13.53
C GLY A 21 5.82 -1.35 12.88
N THR A 22 6.32 -2.15 11.94
CA THR A 22 7.47 -1.77 11.11
C THR A 22 7.03 -0.87 9.96
N LEU A 23 7.99 -0.18 9.34
CA LEU A 23 7.76 0.78 8.28
C LEU A 23 8.54 0.34 7.05
N TYR A 24 7.89 0.32 5.90
CA TYR A 24 8.63 0.38 4.64
C TYR A 24 9.10 1.81 4.39
N THR A 25 10.28 1.99 3.82
CA THR A 25 10.71 3.29 3.30
C THR A 25 10.04 3.58 1.95
N PRO A 26 9.98 4.85 1.50
CA PRO A 26 9.52 5.18 0.15
C PRO A 26 10.22 4.38 -0.95
N GLU A 27 11.52 4.17 -0.82
CA GLU A 27 12.34 3.45 -1.80
C GLU A 27 11.99 1.95 -1.83
N GLU A 28 11.73 1.34 -0.68
CA GLU A 28 11.30 -0.06 -0.60
C GLU A 28 9.93 -0.27 -1.26
N ILE A 29 8.98 0.66 -1.01
CA ILE A 29 7.66 0.62 -1.66
C ILE A 29 7.81 0.80 -3.16
N ALA A 30 8.63 1.76 -3.61
CA ALA A 30 8.89 1.99 -5.02
C ALA A 30 9.50 0.75 -5.71
N ALA A 31 10.43 0.06 -5.04
CA ALA A 31 11.01 -1.18 -5.56
C ALA A 31 9.96 -2.30 -5.71
N ILE A 32 9.06 -2.44 -4.73
CA ILE A 32 7.94 -3.41 -4.80
C ILE A 32 6.99 -3.05 -5.95
N CYS A 33 6.63 -1.77 -6.07
CA CYS A 33 5.72 -1.31 -7.12
C CYS A 33 6.31 -1.51 -8.52
N ALA A 34 7.57 -1.11 -8.73
CA ALA A 34 8.27 -1.34 -9.99
C ALA A 34 8.27 -2.85 -10.37
N HIS A 35 8.60 -3.71 -9.42
CA HIS A 35 8.62 -5.16 -9.67
C HIS A 35 7.24 -5.75 -10.01
N ALA A 36 6.19 -5.27 -9.34
CA ALA A 36 4.81 -5.69 -9.61
C ALA A 36 4.33 -5.18 -10.98
N HIS A 37 4.61 -3.91 -11.29
CA HIS A 37 4.20 -3.27 -12.54
C HIS A 37 4.90 -3.89 -13.77
N GLU A 38 6.17 -4.29 -13.66
CA GLU A 38 6.87 -5.07 -14.70
C GLU A 38 6.14 -6.36 -15.09
N ARG A 39 5.33 -6.91 -14.18
CA ARG A 39 4.53 -8.14 -14.37
C ARG A 39 3.06 -7.85 -14.69
N GLY A 40 2.71 -6.60 -14.91
CA GLY A 40 1.33 -6.17 -15.16
C GLY A 40 0.42 -6.28 -13.95
N MET A 41 0.98 -6.41 -12.74
CA MET A 41 0.21 -6.50 -11.50
C MET A 41 -0.07 -5.10 -10.93
N LYS A 42 -1.15 -4.94 -10.18
CA LYS A 42 -1.47 -3.72 -9.43
C LYS A 42 -0.95 -3.77 -7.99
N VAL A 43 -0.68 -2.62 -7.38
CA VAL A 43 -0.26 -2.55 -5.97
C VAL A 43 -1.30 -1.85 -5.12
N HIS A 44 -1.77 -2.57 -4.10
CA HIS A 44 -2.59 -2.06 -3.02
C HIS A 44 -1.73 -1.81 -1.78
N LEU A 45 -1.94 -0.66 -1.14
CA LEU A 45 -1.40 -0.34 0.18
C LEU A 45 -2.54 -0.32 1.21
N ASP A 46 -2.50 -1.26 2.15
CA ASP A 46 -3.32 -1.21 3.36
C ASP A 46 -2.74 -0.15 4.30
N GLY A 47 -3.42 0.99 4.34
CA GLY A 47 -3.11 2.14 5.18
C GLY A 47 -3.96 2.19 6.45
N SER A 48 -4.32 1.05 7.05
CA SER A 48 -5.10 1.03 8.29
C SER A 48 -4.44 1.77 9.45
N ARG A 49 -3.12 2.01 9.36
CA ARG A 49 -2.30 2.84 10.28
C ARG A 49 -1.48 3.89 9.52
N LEU A 50 -2.00 4.43 8.42
CA LEU A 50 -1.27 5.38 7.56
C LEU A 50 -0.77 6.60 8.33
N ALA A 51 -1.56 7.10 9.28
CA ALA A 51 -1.18 8.24 10.13
C ALA A 51 0.08 7.95 10.98
N ASN A 52 0.20 6.73 11.52
CA ASN A 52 1.38 6.31 12.29
C ASN A 52 2.62 6.27 11.39
N ALA A 53 2.51 5.69 10.20
CA ALA A 53 3.61 5.65 9.24
C ALA A 53 4.05 7.05 8.79
N THR A 54 3.08 7.93 8.52
CA THR A 54 3.34 9.33 8.13
C THR A 54 4.12 10.05 9.23
N ALA A 55 3.65 9.96 10.48
CA ALA A 55 4.28 10.62 11.62
C ALA A 55 5.69 10.08 11.90
N ALA A 56 5.91 8.77 11.74
CA ALA A 56 7.18 8.13 12.03
C ALA A 56 8.23 8.31 10.93
N LEU A 57 7.83 8.26 9.65
CA LEU A 57 8.73 8.48 8.52
C LEU A 57 9.10 9.96 8.35
N GLY A 58 8.24 10.89 8.77
CA GLY A 58 8.52 12.33 8.68
C GLY A 58 8.56 12.87 7.25
N VAL A 59 7.96 12.16 6.30
CA VAL A 59 7.89 12.55 4.89
C VAL A 59 6.42 12.78 4.47
N PRO A 60 6.16 13.52 3.37
CA PRO A 60 4.81 13.67 2.86
C PRO A 60 4.19 12.31 2.52
N VAL A 61 2.89 12.12 2.80
CA VAL A 61 2.15 10.87 2.52
C VAL A 61 2.35 10.41 1.07
N LYS A 62 2.30 11.36 0.11
CA LYS A 62 2.47 11.07 -1.31
C LYS A 62 3.80 10.37 -1.65
N ALA A 63 4.84 10.61 -0.85
CA ALA A 63 6.19 10.06 -1.10
C ALA A 63 6.22 8.53 -1.01
N PHE A 64 5.38 7.93 -0.16
CA PHE A 64 5.28 6.47 0.01
C PHE A 64 3.93 5.90 -0.46
N THR A 65 3.16 6.69 -1.22
CA THR A 65 1.92 6.25 -1.88
C THR A 65 2.00 6.50 -3.38
N THR A 66 1.41 7.58 -3.90
CA THR A 66 1.34 7.90 -5.34
C THR A 66 2.72 8.00 -5.98
N ASP A 67 3.66 8.71 -5.35
CA ASP A 67 5.01 8.88 -5.93
C ASP A 67 5.82 7.57 -5.94
N ALA A 68 5.49 6.64 -5.03
CA ALA A 68 6.10 5.32 -4.96
C ALA A 68 5.42 4.30 -5.89
N GLY A 69 4.36 4.68 -6.60
CA GLY A 69 3.67 3.82 -7.58
C GLY A 69 2.54 2.95 -7.01
N VAL A 70 2.01 3.26 -5.82
CA VAL A 70 0.83 2.58 -5.29
C VAL A 70 -0.41 2.93 -6.13
N ASP A 71 -1.15 1.91 -6.56
CA ASP A 71 -2.36 2.08 -7.39
C ASP A 71 -3.64 2.27 -6.54
N LEU A 72 -3.73 1.58 -5.39
CA LEU A 72 -4.88 1.64 -4.49
C LEU A 72 -4.45 1.79 -3.03
N LEU A 73 -5.19 2.60 -2.28
CA LEU A 73 -4.99 2.81 -0.85
C LEU A 73 -6.27 2.50 -0.08
N SER A 74 -6.18 1.59 0.89
CA SER A 74 -7.18 1.52 1.97
C SER A 74 -6.80 2.54 3.05
N PHE A 75 -7.47 3.68 3.05
CA PHE A 75 -7.19 4.76 4.00
C PHE A 75 -8.01 4.56 5.28
N GLY A 76 -7.33 4.13 6.36
CA GLY A 76 -7.98 3.82 7.62
C GLY A 76 -7.95 4.96 8.64
N GLY A 77 -9.13 5.50 8.94
CA GLY A 77 -9.36 6.52 9.94
C GLY A 77 -9.84 5.97 11.29
N THR A 78 -10.39 4.75 11.34
CA THR A 78 -10.95 4.20 12.59
C THR A 78 -9.89 4.03 13.66
N LYS A 79 -8.71 3.51 13.29
CA LYS A 79 -7.57 3.37 14.20
C LYS A 79 -6.91 4.72 14.56
N ASN A 80 -7.31 5.79 13.87
CA ASN A 80 -6.89 7.16 14.13
C ASN A 80 -8.02 8.02 14.75
N GLY A 81 -8.99 7.38 15.41
CA GLY A 81 -10.00 8.04 16.24
C GLY A 81 -11.35 8.35 15.58
N MET A 82 -11.56 7.96 14.32
CA MET A 82 -12.87 8.11 13.67
C MET A 82 -13.83 6.99 14.10
N VAL A 83 -15.12 7.31 14.31
CA VAL A 83 -16.15 6.31 14.66
C VAL A 83 -16.48 5.42 13.45
N PHE A 84 -16.45 6.00 12.25
CA PHE A 84 -16.44 5.34 10.95
C PHE A 84 -15.56 6.18 10.04
N GLY A 85 -14.58 5.58 9.34
CA GLY A 85 -13.61 6.38 8.61
C GLY A 85 -12.70 5.58 7.69
N GLU A 86 -13.23 4.57 7.01
CA GLU A 86 -12.45 3.81 6.02
C GLU A 86 -12.82 4.28 4.61
N ALA A 87 -11.83 4.48 3.76
CA ALA A 87 -12.04 4.81 2.35
C ALA A 87 -11.11 4.01 1.45
N VAL A 88 -11.62 3.52 0.32
CA VAL A 88 -10.78 3.02 -0.77
C VAL A 88 -10.50 4.18 -1.71
N VAL A 89 -9.22 4.48 -1.89
CA VAL A 89 -8.75 5.58 -2.75
C VAL A 89 -8.00 4.97 -3.92
N VAL A 90 -8.42 5.30 -5.14
CA VAL A 90 -7.66 5.03 -6.37
C VAL A 90 -6.72 6.22 -6.58
N LEU A 91 -5.42 5.95 -6.68
CA LEU A 91 -4.35 6.96 -6.70
C LEU A 91 -3.86 7.28 -8.12
#